data_AF-A0A554US17-F1
#
_entry.id   AF-A0A554US17-F1
#
_cell.length_a   1.000
_cell.length_b   1.000
_cell.length_c   1.000
_cell.angle_alpha   90.00
_cell.angle_beta   90.00
_cell.angle_gamma   90.00
#
_symmetry.space_group_name_H-M   'P 1'
#
loop_
_entity.id
_entity.type
_entity.pdbx_description
1 polymer ?
#
loop_
_entity_poly.entity_id
_entity_poly.type
_entity_poly.pdbx_seq_one_letter_code
_entity_poly.pdbx_strand_id
1 'polypeptide(L)' 'MSSSDSPHYAYHVEWSPEDGEYVATSVEFGPALSHLDLDPVEAMRGIVDLVAWAVGDLRANGEPIPQPIADRAGLAP' A
#
# COMPACT_ATOMS: atom_id res chain seq x y z
N MET A 1 2.62 9.32 24.33
CA MET A 1 1.70 8.88 23.27
C MET A 1 1.60 10.03 22.27
N SER A 2 2.45 10.06 21.25
CA SER A 2 2.29 10.94 20.09
C SER A 2 3.18 10.39 18.99
N SER A 3 2.56 9.78 17.99
CA SER A 3 2.92 10.07 16.61
C SER A 3 1.67 9.81 15.81
N SER A 4 1.09 10.86 15.23
CA SER A 4 0.15 10.73 14.10
C SER A 4 0.95 10.28 12.89
N ASP A 5 1.53 9.09 12.95
CA ASP A 5 2.26 8.50 11.84
C ASP A 5 1.21 7.89 10.92
N SER A 6 0.88 8.62 9.85
CA SER A 6 0.36 7.99 8.65
C SER A 6 1.46 7.04 8.16
N PRO A 7 1.25 5.71 8.19
CA PRO A 7 2.30 4.76 7.87
C PRO A 7 2.80 4.98 6.42
N HIS A 8 4.11 5.10 6.27
CA HIS A 8 4.78 5.41 5.00
C HIS A 8 5.08 4.13 4.21
N TYR A 9 4.03 3.43 3.77
CA TYR A 9 4.17 2.21 2.97
C TYR A 9 4.82 2.47 1.61
N ALA A 10 5.52 1.45 1.10
CA ALA A 10 6.03 1.45 -0.27
C ALA A 10 4.94 1.10 -1.29
N TYR A 11 4.98 1.77 -2.43
CA TYR A 11 4.08 1.57 -3.57
C TYR A 11 4.89 1.38 -4.85
N HIS A 12 4.40 0.49 -5.73
CA HIS A 12 4.96 0.27 -7.06
C HIS A 12 3.85 0.44 -8.09
N VAL A 13 4.16 1.05 -9.25
CA VAL A 13 3.22 1.17 -10.38
C VAL A 13 3.90 0.65 -11.63
N GLU A 14 3.25 -0.30 -12.30
CA GLU A 14 3.71 -0.88 -13.56
C GLU A 14 2.56 -1.05 -14.55
N TRP A 15 2.88 -1.11 -15.84
CA TRP A 15 1.90 -1.46 -16.87
C TRP A 15 1.68 -2.97 -16.89
N SER A 16 0.43 -3.41 -16.81
CA SER A 16 0.01 -4.80 -16.99
C SER A 16 -0.50 -5.02 -18.42
N PRO A 17 0.23 -5.77 -19.28
CA PRO A 17 -0.25 -6.09 -20.62
C PRO A 17 -1.46 -7.03 -20.62
N GLU A 18 -1.62 -7.83 -19.56
CA GLU A 18 -2.74 -8.78 -19.41
C GLU A 18 -4.05 -8.06 -19.08
N ASP A 19 -3.99 -7.01 -18.28
CA ASP A 19 -5.16 -6.19 -17.92
C ASP A 19 -5.36 -5.00 -18.87
N GLY A 20 -4.30 -4.55 -19.55
CA GLY A 20 -4.34 -3.35 -20.38
C GLY A 20 -4.46 -2.06 -19.55
N GLU A 21 -3.96 -2.08 -18.32
CA GLU A 21 -4.04 -1.02 -17.32
C GLU A 21 -2.72 -0.89 -16.55
N TYR A 22 -2.54 0.22 -15.83
CA TYR A 22 -1.50 0.33 -14.82
C TYR A 22 -1.96 -0.33 -13.52
N VAL A 23 -1.14 -1.21 -12.98
CA VAL A 23 -1.36 -1.85 -11.68
C VAL A 23 -0.46 -1.17 -10.67
N ALA A 24 -1.08 -0.59 -9.65
CA ALA A 24 -0.40 -0.08 -8.48
C ALA A 24 -0.51 -1.10 -7.35
N THR A 25 0.60 -1.41 -6.68
CA THR A 25 0.65 -2.45 -5.64
C THR A 25 1.34 -2.00 -4.36
N SER A 26 0.95 -2.61 -3.23
CA SER A 26 1.70 -2.60 -1.98
C SER A 26 1.83 -4.02 -1.43
N VAL A 27 3.06 -4.52 -1.38
CA VAL A 27 3.41 -5.88 -0.93
C VAL A 27 3.62 -6.00 0.58
N GLU A 28 3.43 -4.89 1.28
CA GLU A 28 3.63 -4.77 2.72
C GLU A 28 2.53 -5.48 3.51
N PHE A 29 1.37 -5.60 2.87
CA PHE A 29 0.20 -6.30 3.35
C PHE A 29 0.28 -7.76 2.87
N GLY A 30 -0.12 -8.69 3.73
CA GLY A 30 -0.52 -10.01 3.26
C GLY A 30 -2.00 -9.98 2.89
N PRO A 31 -2.44 -10.75 1.89
CA PRO A 31 -1.89 -10.71 0.53
C PRO A 31 -1.61 -9.28 0.04
N ALA A 32 -0.77 -9.13 -0.98
CA ALA A 32 -0.48 -7.83 -1.54
C ALA A 32 -1.77 -7.13 -2.01
N LEU A 33 -1.88 -5.84 -1.71
CA LEU A 33 -2.97 -5.01 -2.20
C LEU A 33 -2.62 -4.51 -3.61
N SER A 34 -3.62 -4.41 -4.47
CA SER A 34 -3.49 -3.87 -5.81
C SER A 34 -4.69 -3.00 -6.20
N HIS A 35 -4.44 -2.04 -7.08
CA HIS A 35 -5.46 -1.22 -7.73
C HIS A 35 -5.07 -1.02 -9.20
N LEU A 36 -6.05 -1.05 -10.10
CA LEU A 36 -5.84 -0.88 -11.54
C LEU A 36 -6.51 0.40 -12.03
N ASP A 37 -5.83 1.13 -12.90
CA ASP A 37 -6.41 2.25 -13.65
C ASP A 37 -5.70 2.41 -15.00
N LEU A 38 -6.37 3.01 -15.98
CA LEU A 38 -5.79 3.35 -17.28
C LEU A 38 -4.73 4.47 -17.17
N ASP A 39 -4.79 5.30 -16.13
CA ASP A 39 -3.81 6.34 -15.83
C ASP A 39 -2.88 5.94 -14.67
N PRO A 40 -1.55 6.06 -14.81
CA PRO A 40 -0.61 5.63 -13.79
C PRO A 40 -0.69 6.45 -12.49
N VAL A 41 -1.13 7.71 -12.56
CA VAL A 41 -1.33 8.57 -11.39
C VAL A 41 -2.60 8.17 -10.66
N GLU A 42 -3.68 7.87 -11.38
CA GLU A 42 -4.92 7.40 -10.75
C GLU A 42 -4.75 6.00 -10.15
N ALA A 43 -3.98 5.12 -10.79
CA ALA A 43 -3.57 3.84 -10.20
C ALA A 43 -2.85 4.06 -8.85
N MET A 44 -1.89 4.99 -8.81
CA MET A 44 -1.18 5.36 -7.57
C MET A 44 -2.13 5.94 -6.50
N ARG A 45 -3.04 6.83 -6.87
CA ARG A 45 -4.02 7.39 -5.93
C ARG A 45 -4.90 6.29 -5.33
N GLY A 46 -5.41 5.41 -6.17
CA GLY A 46 -6.29 4.34 -5.73
C GLY A 46 -5.59 3.34 -4.79
N ILE A 47 -4.32 3.00 -5.00
CA ILE A 47 -3.60 2.15 -4.04
C ILE A 47 -3.36 2.85 -2.69
N VAL A 48 -3.10 4.16 -2.68
CA VAL A 48 -2.95 4.94 -1.44
C VAL A 48 -4.26 4.97 -0.66
N ASP A 49 -5.39 5.19 -1.33
CA ASP A 49 -6.72 5.19 -0.71
C ASP A 49 -7.10 3.79 -0.20
N LEU A 50 -6.82 2.74 -0.98
CA LEU A 50 -7.07 1.35 -0.58
C LEU A 50 -6.26 0.96 0.65
N VAL A 51 -4.99 1.35 0.72
CA VAL A 51 -4.14 1.12 1.89
C VAL A 51 -4.69 1.87 3.12
N ALA A 52 -5.08 3.13 2.97
CA ALA A 52 -5.68 3.90 4.06
C ALA A 52 -6.96 3.24 4.59
N TRP A 53 -7.80 2.73 3.69
CA TRP A 53 -9.00 1.98 4.04
C TRP A 53 -8.66 0.69 4.79
N ALA A 54 -7.73 -0.12 4.27
CA ALA A 54 -7.33 -1.39 4.88
C ALA A 54 -6.74 -1.20 6.29
N VAL A 55 -5.90 -0.17 6.49
CA VAL A 55 -5.38 0.20 7.82
C VAL A 55 -6.51 0.60 8.76
N GLY A 56 -7.51 1.33 8.26
CA GLY A 56 -8.71 1.68 9.03
C GLY A 56 -9.49 0.45 9.50
N ASP A 57 -9.70 -0.52 8.62
CA ASP A 57 -10.39 -1.77 8.92
C ASP A 57 -9.63 -2.63 9.94
N LEU A 58 -8.32 -2.83 9.74
CA LEU A 58 -7.46 -3.56 10.70
C LEU A 58 -7.50 -2.91 12.09
N ARG A 59 -7.46 -1.57 12.17
CA ARG A 59 -7.59 -0.84 13.43
C ARG A 59 -8.95 -1.07 14.09
N ALA A 60 -10.03 -1.02 13.32
CA ALA A 60 -11.39 -1.21 13.83
C ALA A 60 -11.59 -2.63 14.38
N ASN A 61 -10.95 -3.62 13.77
CA ASN A 61 -11.02 -5.02 14.17
C ASN A 61 -9.98 -5.43 15.23
N GLY A 62 -9.09 -4.51 15.62
CA GLY A 62 -8.01 -4.79 16.58
C GLY A 62 -6.94 -5.72 16.04
N GLU A 63 -6.82 -5.80 14.71
CA GLU A 63 -5.86 -6.64 14.02
C GLU A 63 -4.48 -5.96 13.93
N PRO A 64 -3.39 -6.74 13.81
CA PRO A 64 -2.06 -6.18 13.65
C PRO A 64 -1.94 -5.39 12.34
N ILE A 65 -1.52 -4.13 12.44
CA ILE A 65 -1.19 -3.30 11.28
C ILE A 65 0.23 -3.68 10.81
N PRO A 66 0.44 -4.01 9.51
CA PRO A 66 1.77 -4.29 8.99
C PRO A 66 2.74 -3.14 9.21
N GLN A 67 3.96 -3.43 9.64
CA GLN A 67 5.01 -2.43 9.78
C GLN A 67 5.56 -2.05 8.39
N PRO A 68 5.63 -0.74 8.05
CA PRO A 68 6.24 -0.27 6.81
C PRO A 68 7.67 -0.81 6.63
N ILE A 69 8.05 -1.21 5.42
CA ILE A 69 9.38 -1.75 5.09
C ILE A 69 10.45 -0.71 5.42
N ALA A 70 10.18 0.57 5.19
CA ALA A 70 11.05 1.67 5.55
C ALA A 70 11.39 1.72 7.05
N ASP A 71 10.48 1.22 7.89
CA ASP A 71 10.63 1.21 9.35
C ASP A 71 11.13 -0.14 9.90
N ARG A 72 11.29 -1.16 9.03
CA ARG A 72 11.86 -2.45 9.42
C ARG A 72 13.38 -2.29 9.59
N ALA A 73 13.85 -2.28 10.83
CA ALA A 73 15.28 -2.26 11.13
C ALA A 73 15.97 -3.49 10.52
N GLY A 74 16.75 -3.32 9.44
CA GLY A 74 17.52 -4.40 8.84
C GLY A 74 17.78 -4.34 7.32
N LEU A 75 17.16 -3.43 6.56
CA LEU A 75 17.64 -3.13 5.21
C LEU A 75 18.91 -2.27 5.31
N ALA A 76 20.06 -2.91 5.42
CA ALA A 76 21.31 -2.26 5.05
C ALA A 76 21.20 -1.81 3.58
N PRO A 77 21.73 -0.63 3.23
CA PRO A 77 21.76 -0.16 1.84
C PRO A 77 22.50 -1.14 0.91
#